data_AF-A0A5B0VN99-F1
#
_entry.id   AF-A0A5B0VN99-F1
#
_cell.length_a   1.000
_cell.length_b   1.000
_cell.length_c   1.000
_cell.angle_alpha   90.00
_cell.angle_beta   90.00
_cell.angle_gamma   90.00
#
_symmetry.space_group_name_H-M   'P 1'
#
loop_
_entity.id
_entity.type
_entity.pdbx_description
1 polymer ?
#
loop_
_entity_poly.entity_id
_entity_poly.type
_entity_poly.pdbx_seq_one_letter_code
_entity_poly.pdbx_strand_id
1 'polypeptide(L)'
;MSDLSNFGFVLPHWFYWGWLAIMPLIMMAWDRWSSARGVQAMDKNALANEKLQEIEAEMSKTIEGDYENWFTRIVDWISDKSGVFIAFWTVNAVVFYFFEVVMRYIFNMPTIWVHEASFLLFGMQYLLAGGFALLHGAHVRVDVIYNLLPERGRIGMDIFTSMFFFMFALALIITSWTFFQNSYSMDERTVETWGIQYWPVKAMMLLGAVLILLAGLSKLIKDIALFIKFGREQKA
;
A
#
# COMPACT_ATOMS: atom_id res chain seq x y z
N MET A 1 -40.85 -12.71 23.61
CA MET A 1 -39.75 -12.16 22.77
C MET A 1 -40.19 -12.28 21.31
N SER A 2 -41.03 -11.36 20.81
CA SER A 2 -41.57 -11.45 19.43
C SER A 2 -41.98 -10.11 18.81
N ASP A 3 -41.57 -8.97 19.38
CA ASP A 3 -41.98 -7.64 18.91
C ASP A 3 -40.85 -6.78 18.31
N LEU A 4 -39.72 -7.39 17.92
CA LEU A 4 -38.61 -6.68 17.26
C LEU A 4 -38.44 -7.03 15.76
N SER A 5 -39.36 -7.78 15.16
CA SER A 5 -39.32 -8.15 13.73
C SER A 5 -39.93 -7.11 12.78
N ASN A 6 -40.54 -6.03 13.29
CA ASN A 6 -41.33 -5.09 12.51
C ASN A 6 -40.66 -3.74 12.17
N PHE A 7 -39.36 -3.57 12.45
CA PHE A 7 -38.59 -2.39 12.01
C PHE A 7 -37.52 -2.76 10.97
N GLY A 8 -37.93 -3.49 9.94
CA GLY A 8 -37.16 -3.62 8.71
C GLY A 8 -37.40 -2.41 7.81
N PHE A 9 -36.87 -1.23 8.15
CA PHE A 9 -36.84 -0.10 7.22
C PHE A 9 -35.92 -0.47 6.04
N VAL A 10 -36.51 -1.00 4.98
CA VAL A 10 -35.83 -1.22 3.70
C VAL A 10 -35.94 0.08 2.93
N LEU A 11 -34.80 0.76 2.75
CA LEU A 11 -34.72 1.95 1.92
C LEU A 11 -35.31 1.62 0.54
N PRO A 12 -36.35 2.35 0.08
CA PRO A 12 -36.94 2.07 -1.22
C PRO A 12 -35.87 2.13 -2.31
N HIS A 13 -35.77 1.11 -3.15
CA HIS A 13 -34.70 1.01 -4.15
C HIS A 13 -34.60 2.25 -5.05
N TRP A 14 -35.72 2.90 -5.35
CA TRP A 14 -35.74 4.15 -6.13
C TRP A 14 -34.99 5.30 -5.46
N PHE A 15 -34.94 5.34 -4.12
CA PHE A 15 -34.20 6.35 -3.37
C PHE A 15 -32.69 6.11 -3.45
N TYR A 16 -32.26 4.84 -3.35
CA TYR A 16 -30.86 4.45 -3.53
C TYR A 16 -30.35 4.78 -4.94
N TRP A 17 -31.10 4.38 -5.97
CA TRP A 17 -30.75 4.67 -7.37
C TRP A 17 -30.81 6.17 -7.68
N GLY A 18 -31.79 6.89 -7.14
CA GLY A 18 -31.90 8.35 -7.26
C GLY A 18 -30.72 9.08 -6.63
N TRP A 19 -30.33 8.68 -5.41
CA TRP A 19 -29.19 9.28 -4.72
C TRP A 19 -27.88 9.04 -5.46
N LEU A 20 -27.63 7.82 -5.95
CA LEU A 20 -26.43 7.51 -6.74
C LEU A 20 -26.34 8.30 -8.05
N ALA A 21 -27.47 8.63 -8.67
CA ALA A 21 -27.50 9.44 -9.89
C ALA A 21 -27.32 10.95 -9.60
N ILE A 22 -27.90 11.44 -8.49
CA ILE A 22 -27.89 12.86 -8.12
C ILE A 22 -26.56 13.27 -7.47
N MET A 23 -25.99 12.41 -6.62
CA MET A 23 -24.81 12.72 -5.82
C MET A 23 -23.56 13.12 -6.67
N PRO A 24 -23.26 12.46 -7.81
CA PRO A 24 -22.19 12.90 -8.71
C PRO A 24 -22.44 14.29 -9.31
N LEU A 25 -23.68 14.63 -9.67
CA LEU A 25 -24.02 15.94 -10.24
C LEU A 25 -23.89 17.06 -9.20
N ILE A 26 -24.33 16.80 -7.97
CA ILE A 26 -24.15 17.72 -6.84
C ILE A 26 -22.65 17.90 -6.56
N MET A 27 -21.87 16.82 -6.51
CA MET A 27 -20.42 16.92 -6.31
C MET A 27 -19.73 17.66 -7.45
N MET A 28 -20.12 17.45 -8.71
CA MET A 28 -19.56 18.21 -9.84
C MET A 28 -19.93 19.69 -9.80
N ALA A 29 -21.16 20.04 -9.40
CA ALA A 29 -21.57 21.44 -9.27
C ALA A 29 -20.87 22.13 -8.09
N TRP A 30 -20.74 21.43 -6.97
CA TRP A 30 -19.99 21.89 -5.79
C TRP A 30 -18.51 22.05 -6.12
N ASP A 31 -17.91 21.07 -6.78
CA ASP A 31 -16.51 21.08 -7.17
C ASP A 31 -16.23 22.24 -8.15
N ARG A 32 -17.08 22.47 -9.14
CA ARG A 32 -16.91 23.64 -10.04
C ARG A 32 -16.93 24.97 -9.29
N TRP A 33 -17.69 25.06 -8.20
CA TRP A 33 -17.77 26.27 -7.36
C TRP A 33 -16.59 26.38 -6.37
N SER A 34 -16.09 25.26 -5.84
CA SER A 34 -14.93 25.23 -4.94
C SER A 34 -13.59 25.29 -5.67
N SER A 35 -13.47 24.67 -6.84
CA SER A 35 -12.26 24.61 -7.66
C SER A 35 -11.85 25.98 -8.18
N ALA A 36 -12.75 26.92 -8.48
CA ALA A 36 -12.32 28.27 -8.89
C ALA A 36 -11.53 29.03 -7.80
N ARG A 37 -11.84 28.79 -6.51
CA ARG A 37 -11.07 29.34 -5.37
C ARG A 37 -9.94 28.43 -4.93
N GLY A 38 -10.09 27.12 -5.11
CA GLY A 38 -9.10 26.11 -4.79
C GLY A 38 -7.92 26.09 -5.76
N VAL A 39 -8.15 26.25 -7.07
CA VAL A 39 -7.15 26.05 -8.14
C VAL A 39 -5.98 27.04 -8.04
N GLN A 40 -6.21 28.33 -7.73
CA GLN A 40 -5.10 29.30 -7.62
C GLN A 40 -4.24 29.11 -6.35
N ALA A 41 -4.85 28.64 -5.26
CA ALA A 41 -4.11 28.25 -4.06
C ALA A 41 -3.43 26.87 -4.24
N MET A 42 -4.09 25.96 -4.95
CA MET A 42 -3.60 24.62 -5.28
C MET A 42 -2.42 24.69 -6.23
N ASP A 43 -2.39 25.57 -7.22
CA ASP A 43 -1.28 25.72 -8.18
C ASP A 43 0.00 26.20 -7.47
N LYS A 44 -0.12 27.20 -6.58
CA LYS A 44 1.01 27.66 -5.75
C LYS A 44 1.46 26.62 -4.74
N ASN A 45 0.52 25.92 -4.09
CA ASN A 45 0.84 24.86 -3.13
C ASN A 45 1.39 23.61 -3.83
N ALA A 46 0.92 23.27 -5.02
CA ALA A 46 1.38 22.14 -5.82
C ALA A 46 2.82 22.38 -6.29
N LEU A 47 3.12 23.57 -6.83
CA LEU A 47 4.48 23.95 -7.20
C LEU A 47 5.43 23.97 -5.98
N ALA A 48 4.95 24.44 -4.83
CA ALA A 48 5.73 24.41 -3.59
C ALA A 48 5.97 22.97 -3.09
N ASN A 49 4.94 22.11 -3.13
CA ASN A 49 5.04 20.71 -2.74
C ASN A 49 5.95 19.91 -3.68
N GLU A 50 5.89 20.16 -4.99
CA GLU A 50 6.76 19.54 -5.98
C GLU A 50 8.23 19.89 -5.73
N LYS A 51 8.53 21.17 -5.52
CA LYS A 51 9.89 21.61 -5.15
C LYS A 51 10.36 21.02 -3.81
N LEU A 52 9.47 20.92 -2.82
CA LEU A 52 9.80 20.28 -1.55
C LEU A 52 10.07 18.78 -1.72
N GLN A 53 9.28 18.09 -2.56
CA GLN A 53 9.50 16.67 -2.89
C GLN A 53 10.82 16.46 -3.63
N GLU A 54 11.17 17.35 -4.56
CA GLU A 54 12.48 17.31 -5.25
C GLU A 54 13.63 17.51 -4.26
N ILE A 55 13.54 18.51 -3.38
CA ILE A 55 14.56 18.76 -2.34
C ILE A 55 14.66 17.58 -1.38
N GLU A 56 13.53 17.03 -0.93
CA GLU A 56 13.51 15.85 -0.06
C GLU A 56 14.09 14.61 -0.76
N ALA A 57 13.80 14.41 -2.05
CA ALA A 57 14.35 13.29 -2.83
C ALA A 57 15.87 13.45 -3.07
N GLU A 58 16.33 14.67 -3.36
CA GLU A 58 17.74 14.98 -3.59
C GLU A 58 18.55 14.91 -2.29
N MET A 59 17.99 15.43 -1.19
CA MET A 59 18.53 15.30 0.16
C MET A 59 18.56 13.83 0.59
N SER A 60 17.49 13.07 0.37
CA SER A 60 17.43 11.62 0.67
C SER A 60 18.53 10.86 -0.07
N LYS A 61 18.69 11.06 -1.38
CA LYS A 61 19.78 10.42 -2.17
C LYS A 61 21.17 10.76 -1.67
N THR A 62 21.41 12.02 -1.32
CA THR A 62 22.72 12.46 -0.82
C THR A 62 23.03 11.82 0.55
N ILE A 63 22.00 11.64 1.36
CA ILE A 63 22.10 11.07 2.71
C ILE A 63 22.21 9.54 2.68
N GLU A 64 21.51 8.87 1.76
CA GLU A 64 21.66 7.42 1.57
C GLU A 64 23.13 7.05 1.34
N GLY A 65 23.86 7.82 0.53
CA GLY A 65 25.30 7.60 0.32
C GLY A 65 26.18 7.81 1.56
N ASP A 66 25.82 8.74 2.45
CA ASP A 66 26.63 9.09 3.65
C ASP A 66 26.38 8.15 4.85
N TYR A 67 25.19 7.55 4.95
CA TYR A 67 24.74 6.77 6.12
C TYR A 67 24.39 5.32 5.80
N GLU A 68 24.82 4.82 4.64
CA GLU A 68 24.65 3.43 4.23
C GLU A 68 25.46 2.48 5.13
N ASN A 69 24.76 1.76 6.01
CA ASN A 69 25.32 0.61 6.71
C ASN A 69 25.19 -0.64 5.82
N TRP A 70 26.03 -1.64 6.05
CA TRP A 70 25.95 -2.92 5.32
C TRP A 70 24.56 -3.55 5.43
N PHE A 71 23.89 -3.39 6.58
CA PHE A 71 22.55 -3.90 6.84
C PHE A 71 21.48 -3.17 6.01
N THR A 72 21.46 -1.84 6.03
CA THR A 72 20.47 -1.04 5.27
C THR A 72 20.61 -1.31 3.78
N ARG A 73 21.86 -1.39 3.28
CA ARG A 73 22.13 -1.72 1.89
C ARG A 73 21.60 -3.08 1.46
N ILE A 74 21.72 -4.10 2.31
CA ILE A 74 21.17 -5.43 2.01
C ILE A 74 19.64 -5.38 2.00
N VAL A 75 19.02 -4.74 3.00
CA VAL A 75 17.56 -4.63 3.08
C VAL A 75 16.99 -3.87 1.89
N ASP A 76 17.61 -2.77 1.51
CA ASP A 76 17.20 -1.95 0.37
C ASP A 76 17.36 -2.72 -0.93
N TRP A 77 18.47 -3.46 -1.09
CA TRP A 77 18.69 -4.35 -2.23
C TRP A 77 17.63 -5.46 -2.32
N ILE A 78 17.30 -6.12 -1.19
CA ILE A 78 16.27 -7.16 -1.17
C ILE A 78 14.91 -6.57 -1.55
N SER A 79 14.57 -5.39 -1.00
CA SER A 79 13.31 -4.70 -1.28
C SER A 79 13.22 -4.23 -2.73
N ASP A 80 14.31 -3.76 -3.31
CA ASP A 80 14.38 -3.39 -4.72
C ASP A 80 14.19 -4.62 -5.64
N LYS A 81 14.90 -5.71 -5.34
CA LYS A 81 14.76 -6.97 -6.10
C LYS A 81 13.39 -7.61 -5.93
N SER A 82 12.74 -7.46 -4.78
CA SER A 82 11.37 -7.97 -4.62
C SER A 82 10.39 -7.24 -5.55
N GLY A 83 10.54 -5.91 -5.72
CA GLY A 83 9.75 -5.14 -6.67
C GLY A 83 9.95 -5.59 -8.12
N VAL A 84 11.20 -5.76 -8.56
CA VAL A 84 11.52 -6.26 -9.91
C VAL A 84 10.94 -7.66 -10.13
N PHE A 85 11.09 -8.55 -9.14
CA PHE A 85 10.52 -9.90 -9.19
C PHE A 85 8.99 -9.85 -9.37
N ILE A 86 8.31 -9.02 -8.60
CA ILE A 86 6.86 -8.85 -8.69
C ILE A 86 6.44 -8.27 -10.03
N ALA A 87 7.19 -7.32 -10.58
CA ALA A 87 6.89 -6.75 -11.90
C ALA A 87 6.84 -7.83 -12.99
N PHE A 88 7.83 -8.73 -13.03
CA PHE A 88 7.80 -9.89 -13.93
C PHE A 88 6.65 -10.84 -13.59
N TRP A 89 6.36 -11.03 -12.31
CA TRP A 89 5.27 -11.89 -11.87
C TRP A 89 3.89 -11.37 -12.29
N THR A 90 3.69 -10.05 -12.28
CA THR A 90 2.45 -9.39 -12.73
C THR A 90 2.20 -9.61 -14.21
N VAL A 91 3.24 -9.61 -15.05
CA VAL A 91 3.10 -9.93 -16.48
C VAL A 91 2.49 -11.32 -16.68
N ASN A 92 2.91 -12.31 -15.88
CA ASN A 92 2.34 -13.66 -15.94
C ASN A 92 0.85 -13.67 -15.57
N ALA A 93 0.45 -12.93 -14.53
CA ALA A 93 -0.95 -12.84 -14.13
C ALA A 93 -1.84 -12.23 -15.23
N VAL A 94 -1.32 -11.21 -15.94
CA VAL A 94 -2.03 -10.58 -17.09
C VAL A 94 -2.18 -11.56 -18.25
N VAL A 95 -1.12 -12.32 -18.58
CA VAL A 95 -1.16 -13.33 -19.66
C VAL A 95 -2.20 -14.41 -19.34
N PHE A 96 -2.25 -14.90 -18.10
CA PHE A 96 -3.24 -15.88 -17.68
C PHE A 96 -4.66 -15.32 -17.72
N TYR A 97 -4.90 -14.10 -17.24
CA TYR A 97 -6.22 -13.48 -17.36
C TYR A 97 -6.66 -13.34 -18.81
N PHE A 98 -5.76 -12.91 -19.70
CA PHE A 98 -6.04 -12.80 -21.13
C PHE A 98 -6.38 -14.16 -21.73
N PHE A 99 -5.62 -15.20 -21.39
CA PHE A 99 -5.90 -16.57 -21.80
C PHE A 99 -7.29 -17.04 -21.36
N GLU A 100 -7.71 -16.77 -20.13
CA GLU A 100 -9.05 -17.12 -19.65
C GLU A 100 -10.15 -16.41 -20.44
N VAL A 101 -9.98 -15.12 -20.72
CA VAL A 101 -10.94 -14.34 -21.53
C VAL A 101 -11.04 -14.94 -22.94
N VAL A 102 -9.92 -15.26 -23.57
CA VAL A 102 -9.89 -15.90 -24.90
C VAL A 102 -10.60 -17.25 -24.89
N MET A 103 -10.28 -18.12 -23.94
CA MET A 103 -10.88 -19.46 -23.83
C MET A 103 -12.38 -19.40 -23.58
N ARG A 104 -12.82 -18.48 -22.72
CA ARG A 104 -14.24 -18.32 -22.38
C ARG A 104 -15.06 -17.74 -23.52
N TYR A 105 -14.57 -16.69 -24.19
CA TYR A 105 -15.40 -15.95 -25.15
C TYR A 105 -15.20 -16.38 -26.60
N ILE A 106 -14.01 -16.85 -26.98
CA ILE A 106 -13.73 -17.30 -28.37
C ILE A 106 -14.01 -18.79 -28.51
N PHE A 107 -13.54 -19.60 -27.56
CA PHE A 107 -13.62 -21.06 -27.63
C PHE A 107 -14.81 -21.64 -26.84
N ASN A 108 -15.53 -20.83 -26.06
CA ASN A 108 -16.63 -21.28 -25.18
C ASN A 108 -16.21 -22.43 -24.24
N MET A 109 -14.96 -22.41 -23.80
CA MET A 109 -14.34 -23.43 -22.93
C MET A 109 -13.73 -22.73 -21.69
N PRO A 110 -14.56 -22.33 -20.70
CA PRO A 110 -14.04 -21.67 -19.50
C PRO A 110 -13.12 -22.62 -18.73
N THR A 111 -12.01 -22.08 -18.20
CA THR A 111 -11.09 -22.90 -17.41
C THR A 111 -11.40 -22.81 -15.92
N ILE A 112 -11.19 -23.93 -15.22
CA ILE A 112 -11.53 -24.04 -13.80
C ILE A 112 -10.48 -23.34 -12.91
N TRP A 113 -9.22 -23.28 -13.36
CA TRP A 113 -8.08 -22.87 -12.53
C TRP A 113 -7.59 -21.45 -12.80
N VAL A 114 -7.71 -20.93 -14.02
CA VAL A 114 -7.00 -19.70 -14.43
C VAL A 114 -7.51 -18.47 -13.70
N HIS A 115 -8.84 -18.36 -13.54
CA HIS A 115 -9.45 -17.24 -12.84
C HIS A 115 -8.96 -17.17 -11.39
N GLU A 116 -9.06 -18.29 -10.67
CA GLU A 116 -8.62 -18.40 -9.28
C GLU A 116 -7.10 -18.21 -9.15
N ALA A 117 -6.29 -18.87 -9.98
CA ALA A 117 -4.83 -18.74 -9.95
C ALA A 117 -4.41 -17.27 -10.14
N SER A 118 -5.01 -16.57 -11.10
CA SER A 118 -4.68 -15.16 -11.36
C SER A 118 -5.10 -14.25 -10.21
N PHE A 119 -6.26 -14.49 -9.61
CA PHE A 119 -6.71 -13.77 -8.41
C PHE A 119 -5.74 -13.96 -7.23
N LEU A 120 -5.34 -15.20 -6.94
CA LEU A 120 -4.39 -15.49 -5.86
C LEU A 120 -3.00 -14.91 -6.13
N LEU A 121 -2.55 -14.94 -7.39
CA LEU A 121 -1.31 -14.30 -7.82
C LEU A 121 -1.30 -12.80 -7.52
N PHE A 122 -2.37 -12.07 -7.86
CA PHE A 122 -2.47 -10.65 -7.52
C PHE A 122 -2.46 -10.41 -6.00
N GLY A 123 -3.15 -11.25 -5.22
CA GLY A 123 -3.13 -11.18 -3.76
C GLY A 123 -1.72 -11.34 -3.17
N MET A 124 -0.94 -12.30 -3.67
CA MET A 124 0.45 -12.52 -3.23
C MET A 124 1.35 -11.32 -3.54
N GLN A 125 1.17 -10.70 -4.70
CA GLN A 125 1.97 -9.56 -5.16
C GLN A 125 1.79 -8.32 -4.26
N TYR A 126 0.57 -8.09 -3.77
CA TYR A 126 0.22 -6.86 -3.04
C TYR A 126 1.11 -6.65 -1.80
N LEU A 127 1.28 -7.67 -0.96
CA LEU A 127 2.13 -7.54 0.23
C LEU A 127 3.61 -7.61 -0.06
N LEU A 128 4.03 -8.42 -1.03
CA LEU A 128 5.44 -8.51 -1.41
C LEU A 128 5.98 -7.19 -1.98
N ALA A 129 5.09 -6.41 -2.62
CA ALA A 129 5.43 -5.11 -3.18
C ALA A 129 5.53 -4.02 -2.11
N GLY A 130 5.03 -4.28 -0.89
CA GLY A 130 5.01 -3.30 0.19
C GLY A 130 6.40 -2.83 0.59
N GLY A 131 7.40 -3.73 0.68
CA GLY A 131 8.78 -3.36 0.98
C GLY A 131 9.37 -2.42 -0.08
N PHE A 132 9.18 -2.76 -1.37
CA PHE A 132 9.57 -1.92 -2.50
C PHE A 132 8.89 -0.55 -2.48
N ALA A 133 7.57 -0.54 -2.25
CA ALA A 133 6.78 0.69 -2.19
C ALA A 133 7.16 1.57 -1.00
N LEU A 134 7.57 0.99 0.13
CA LEU A 134 8.03 1.75 1.29
C LEU A 134 9.40 2.39 1.03
N LEU A 135 10.33 1.63 0.41
CA LEU A 135 11.65 2.13 0.03
C LEU A 135 11.57 3.32 -0.93
N HIS A 136 10.66 3.26 -1.90
CA HIS A 136 10.48 4.31 -2.91
C HIS A 136 9.49 5.42 -2.49
N GLY A 137 9.00 5.41 -1.25
CA GLY A 137 8.05 6.42 -0.77
C GLY A 137 6.70 6.42 -1.49
N ALA A 138 6.33 5.30 -2.13
CA ALA A 138 5.08 5.15 -2.87
C ALA A 138 3.86 4.84 -1.97
N HIS A 139 4.06 4.74 -0.65
CA HIS A 139 2.94 4.67 0.29
C HIS A 139 2.22 6.02 0.34
N VAL A 140 0.90 5.99 0.24
CA VAL A 140 0.08 7.20 0.35
C VAL A 140 0.29 7.80 1.74
N ARG A 141 0.76 9.05 1.76
CA ARG A 141 1.01 9.85 2.96
C ARG A 141 0.12 11.10 2.95
N VAL A 142 -0.25 11.56 4.14
CA VAL A 142 -1.08 12.76 4.32
C VAL A 142 -0.19 13.86 4.92
N ASP A 143 0.19 14.84 4.11
CA ASP A 143 1.29 15.76 4.44
C ASP A 143 0.86 17.15 4.94
N VAL A 144 -0.38 17.31 5.41
CA VAL A 144 -0.91 18.64 5.79
C VAL A 144 -0.09 19.29 6.91
N ILE A 145 0.22 18.53 7.97
CA ILE A 145 1.01 19.04 9.10
C ILE A 145 2.52 18.96 8.78
N TYR A 146 2.93 17.95 8.01
CA TYR A 146 4.31 17.72 7.63
C TYR A 146 4.91 18.92 6.89
N ASN A 147 4.16 19.50 5.95
CA ASN A 147 4.64 20.62 5.14
C ASN A 147 4.79 21.92 5.94
N LEU A 148 4.09 22.06 7.07
CA LEU A 148 4.18 23.23 7.95
C LEU A 148 5.40 23.19 8.88
N LEU A 149 6.06 22.05 9.00
CA LEU A 149 7.18 21.87 9.91
C LEU A 149 8.51 22.24 9.24
N PRO A 150 9.47 22.80 10.00
CA PRO A 150 10.85 22.93 9.56
C PRO A 150 11.48 21.55 9.36
N GLU A 151 12.56 21.46 8.58
CA GLU A 151 13.22 20.19 8.22
C GLU A 151 13.45 19.27 9.43
N ARG A 152 13.97 19.80 10.55
CA ARG A 152 14.18 19.05 11.80
C ARG A 152 12.89 18.50 12.41
N GLY A 153 11.79 19.24 12.28
CA GLY A 153 10.46 18.82 12.74
C GLY A 153 9.85 17.74 11.87
N ARG A 154 10.09 17.77 10.55
CA ARG A 154 9.68 16.73 9.60
C ARG A 154 10.30 15.38 9.94
N ILE A 155 11.62 15.38 10.17
CA ILE A 155 12.36 14.17 10.54
C ILE A 155 11.91 13.63 11.90
N GLY A 156 11.69 14.53 12.87
CA GLY A 156 11.13 14.14 14.17
C GLY A 156 9.73 13.52 14.05
N MET A 157 8.91 14.02 13.11
CA MET A 157 7.60 13.46 12.79
C MET A 157 7.70 12.09 12.10
N ASP A 158 8.66 11.90 11.20
CA ASP A 158 8.92 10.60 10.56
C ASP A 158 9.34 9.55 11.61
N ILE A 159 10.23 9.91 12.54
CA ILE A 159 10.60 9.05 13.67
C ILE A 159 9.39 8.75 14.57
N PHE A 160 8.57 9.75 14.89
CA PHE A 160 7.38 9.56 15.72
C PHE A 160 6.34 8.64 15.04
N THR A 161 6.05 8.88 13.77
CA THR A 161 5.10 8.06 12.99
C THR A 161 5.61 6.64 12.75
N SER A 162 6.94 6.44 12.72
CA SER A 162 7.55 5.11 12.63
C SER A 162 7.13 4.18 13.78
N MET A 163 6.87 4.71 14.98
CA MET A 163 6.39 3.90 16.11
C MET A 163 5.07 3.20 15.79
N PHE A 164 4.11 3.93 15.22
CA PHE A 164 2.83 3.38 14.81
C PHE A 164 2.98 2.42 13.63
N PHE A 165 3.89 2.73 12.71
CA PHE A 165 4.24 1.82 11.62
C PHE A 165 4.77 0.47 12.16
N PHE A 166 5.68 0.46 13.15
CA PHE A 166 6.18 -0.79 13.71
C PHE A 166 5.12 -1.57 14.49
N MET A 167 4.23 -0.87 15.20
CA MET A 167 3.07 -1.51 15.83
C MET A 167 2.20 -2.23 14.80
N PHE A 168 1.89 -1.55 13.68
CA PHE A 168 1.18 -2.14 12.55
C PHE A 168 1.93 -3.32 11.91
N ALA A 169 3.23 -3.15 11.61
CA ALA A 169 4.05 -4.17 10.97
C ALA A 169 4.16 -5.44 11.82
N LEU A 170 4.33 -5.30 13.14
CA LEU A 170 4.35 -6.44 14.07
C LEU A 170 2.98 -7.13 14.14
N ALA A 171 1.89 -6.37 14.24
CA ALA A 171 0.54 -6.94 14.20
C ALA A 171 0.30 -7.70 12.89
N LEU A 172 0.78 -7.16 11.76
CA LEU A 172 0.67 -7.77 10.45
C LEU A 172 1.47 -9.08 10.36
N ILE A 173 2.69 -9.14 10.92
CA ILE A 173 3.48 -10.39 10.99
C ILE A 173 2.78 -11.43 11.86
N ILE A 174 2.33 -11.07 13.06
CA ILE A 174 1.70 -12.01 14.01
C ILE A 174 0.42 -12.60 13.41
N THR A 175 -0.42 -11.76 12.82
CA THR A 175 -1.66 -12.19 12.15
C THR A 175 -1.37 -13.04 10.92
N SER A 176 -0.39 -12.65 10.10
CA SER A 176 0.04 -13.43 8.93
C SER A 176 0.58 -14.80 9.30
N TRP A 177 1.38 -14.87 10.37
CA TRP A 177 1.88 -16.13 10.91
C TRP A 177 0.75 -17.04 11.37
N THR A 178 -0.21 -16.48 12.12
CA THR A 178 -1.39 -17.21 12.61
C THR A 178 -2.21 -17.76 11.45
N PHE A 179 -2.45 -16.94 10.40
CA PHE A 179 -3.16 -17.38 9.22
C PHE A 179 -2.42 -18.46 8.45
N PHE A 180 -1.11 -18.32 8.26
CA PHE A 180 -0.29 -19.35 7.63
C PHE A 180 -0.34 -20.68 8.39
N GLN A 181 -0.13 -20.65 9.71
CA GLN A 181 -0.16 -21.86 10.55
C GLN A 181 -1.53 -22.56 10.54
N ASN A 182 -2.61 -21.80 10.66
CA ASN A 182 -3.97 -22.35 10.57
C ASN A 182 -4.22 -22.98 9.19
N SER A 183 -3.82 -22.30 8.12
CA SER A 183 -3.98 -22.80 6.75
C SER A 183 -3.20 -24.08 6.50
N TYR A 184 -1.96 -24.14 7.00
CA TYR A 184 -1.08 -25.29 6.86
C TYR A 184 -1.55 -26.50 7.68
N SER A 185 -1.94 -26.27 8.94
CA SER A 185 -2.41 -27.33 9.84
C SER A 185 -3.76 -27.91 9.45
N MET A 186 -4.64 -27.11 8.85
CA MET A 186 -6.00 -27.53 8.47
C MET A 186 -6.11 -28.04 7.02
N ASP A 187 -5.00 -28.10 6.27
CA ASP A 187 -4.98 -28.30 4.81
C ASP A 187 -6.06 -27.46 4.12
N GLU A 188 -6.11 -26.17 4.46
CA GLU A 188 -7.14 -25.27 3.97
C GLU A 188 -7.03 -25.13 2.46
N ARG A 189 -8.18 -25.29 1.79
CA ARG A 189 -8.31 -25.19 0.34
C ARG A 189 -9.27 -24.08 -0.05
N THR A 190 -9.11 -23.61 -1.28
CA THR A 190 -10.04 -22.64 -1.84
C THR A 190 -11.45 -23.20 -1.95
N VAL A 191 -12.44 -22.31 -1.85
CA VAL A 191 -13.86 -22.65 -1.96
C VAL A 191 -14.29 -22.82 -3.41
N GLU A 192 -13.47 -22.32 -4.35
CA GLU A 192 -13.70 -22.47 -5.78
C GLU A 192 -13.50 -23.90 -6.25
N THR A 193 -13.96 -24.17 -7.48
CA THR A 193 -13.97 -25.52 -8.06
C THR A 193 -12.57 -26.13 -8.24
N TRP A 194 -11.51 -25.30 -8.31
CA TRP A 194 -10.14 -25.78 -8.42
C TRP A 194 -9.58 -26.32 -7.10
N GLY A 195 -10.05 -25.80 -5.95
CA GLY A 195 -9.77 -26.35 -4.63
C GLY A 195 -8.28 -26.43 -4.26
N ILE A 196 -7.50 -25.40 -4.60
CA ILE A 196 -6.05 -25.38 -4.33
C ILE A 196 -5.76 -25.06 -2.86
N GLN A 197 -4.64 -25.56 -2.34
CA GLN A 197 -4.16 -25.25 -1.00
C GLN A 197 -3.85 -23.75 -0.83
N TYR A 198 -4.33 -23.17 0.27
CA TYR A 198 -4.24 -21.72 0.52
C TYR A 198 -2.97 -21.29 1.25
N TRP A 199 -2.27 -22.25 1.87
CA TRP A 199 -1.08 -21.97 2.66
C TRP A 199 0.04 -21.25 1.90
N PRO A 200 0.29 -21.48 0.59
CA PRO A 200 1.36 -20.77 -0.12
C PRO A 200 1.07 -19.26 -0.22
N VAL A 201 -0.21 -18.89 -0.43
CA VAL A 201 -0.63 -17.49 -0.51
C VAL A 201 -0.43 -16.80 0.84
N LYS A 202 -0.85 -17.45 1.92
CA LYS A 202 -0.68 -16.94 3.29
C LYS A 202 0.79 -16.92 3.73
N ALA A 203 1.62 -17.81 3.21
CA ALA A 203 3.07 -17.76 3.39
C ALA A 203 3.70 -16.55 2.70
N MET A 204 3.25 -16.22 1.48
CA MET A 204 3.71 -15.01 0.78
C MET A 204 3.27 -13.72 1.49
N MET A 205 2.08 -13.73 2.10
CA MET A 205 1.61 -12.63 2.95
C MET A 205 2.56 -12.40 4.15
N LEU A 206 2.96 -13.48 4.84
CA LEU A 206 3.96 -13.40 5.90
C LEU A 206 5.32 -12.90 5.38
N LEU A 207 5.76 -13.38 4.21
CA LEU A 207 7.03 -12.95 3.62
C LEU A 207 7.01 -11.45 3.31
N GLY A 208 5.93 -10.94 2.72
CA GLY A 208 5.73 -9.51 2.47
C GLY A 208 5.69 -8.68 3.76
N ALA A 209 5.06 -9.20 4.81
CA ALA A 209 5.05 -8.58 6.14
C ALA A 209 6.45 -8.37 6.70
N VAL A 210 7.29 -9.40 6.61
CA VAL A 210 8.69 -9.35 7.04
C VAL A 210 9.49 -8.37 6.20
N LEU A 211 9.28 -8.35 4.87
CA LEU A 211 9.94 -7.38 3.99
C LEU A 211 9.59 -5.93 4.33
N ILE A 212 8.30 -5.64 4.57
CA ILE A 212 7.85 -4.30 4.99
C ILE A 212 8.51 -3.89 6.32
N LEU A 213 8.55 -4.81 7.29
CA LEU A 213 9.20 -4.54 8.58
C LEU A 213 10.69 -4.23 8.41
N LEU A 214 11.40 -5.02 7.61
CA LEU A 214 12.82 -4.79 7.31
C LEU A 214 13.03 -3.44 6.62
N ALA A 215 12.25 -3.14 5.57
CA ALA A 215 12.32 -1.85 4.87
C ALA A 215 12.05 -0.66 5.82
N GLY A 216 11.10 -0.81 6.75
CA GLY A 216 10.84 0.20 7.77
C GLY A 216 11.97 0.37 8.77
N LEU A 217 12.65 -0.71 9.16
CA LEU A 217 13.88 -0.66 9.96
C LEU A 217 14.99 0.10 9.24
N SER A 218 15.19 -0.16 7.94
CA SER A 218 16.16 0.59 7.13
C SER A 218 15.84 2.08 7.13
N LYS A 219 14.58 2.44 6.88
CA LYS A 219 14.10 3.83 6.92
C LYS A 219 14.33 4.49 8.28
N LEU A 220 13.94 3.84 9.38
CA LEU A 220 14.11 4.40 10.73
C LEU A 220 15.58 4.68 11.06
N ILE A 221 16.50 3.78 10.69
CA ILE A 221 17.94 3.97 10.93
C ILE A 221 18.43 5.24 10.20
N LYS A 222 18.02 5.43 8.94
CA LYS A 222 18.36 6.61 8.13
C LYS A 222 17.77 7.88 8.76
N ASP A 223 16.50 7.87 9.17
CA ASP A 223 15.82 9.02 9.78
C ASP A 223 16.49 9.45 11.11
N ILE A 224 16.90 8.49 11.95
CA ILE A 224 17.61 8.76 13.21
C ILE A 224 18.99 9.38 12.94
N ALA A 225 19.76 8.82 11.99
CA ALA A 225 21.08 9.34 11.65
C ALA A 225 20.98 10.79 11.14
N LEU A 226 19.97 11.04 10.32
CA LEU A 226 19.64 12.34 9.75
C LEU A 226 19.25 13.34 10.87
N PHE A 227 18.39 12.96 11.82
CA PHE A 227 18.01 13.81 12.95
C PHE A 227 19.22 14.28 13.79
N ILE A 228 20.20 13.39 13.99
CA ILE A 228 21.44 13.69 14.73
C ILE A 228 22.32 14.68 13.95
N LYS A 229 22.45 14.54 12.62
CA LYS A 229 23.27 15.42 11.76
C LYS A 229 22.83 16.88 11.85
N PHE A 230 21.53 17.14 11.60
CA PHE A 230 20.97 18.48 11.70
C PHE A 230 21.09 19.08 13.11
N GLY A 231 21.27 18.24 14.14
CA GLY A 231 21.53 18.68 15.51
C GLY A 231 22.94 19.15 15.80
N ARG A 232 23.89 18.72 14.98
CA ARG A 232 25.27 19.21 15.03
C ARG A 232 25.42 20.49 14.22
N GLU A 233 24.78 20.57 13.05
CA GLU A 233 24.86 21.74 12.17
C GLU A 233 24.23 23.00 12.78
N GLN A 234 23.15 22.88 13.56
CA GLN A 234 22.60 24.04 14.30
C GLN A 234 23.46 24.51 15.50
N LYS A 235 24.46 23.72 15.92
CA LYS A 235 25.37 24.07 17.02
C LYS A 235 26.72 24.61 16.55
N ALA A 236 27.03 24.49 15.25
CA ALA A 236 28.25 25.00 14.62
C ALA A 236 28.01 26.42 14.09
#